data_AF-X1L8R6-F1
#
_entry.id   AF-X1L8R6-F1
#
_cell.length_a   1.000
_cell.length_b   1.000
_cell.length_c   1.000
_cell.angle_alpha   90.00
_cell.angle_beta   90.00
_cell.angle_gamma   90.00
#
_symmetry.space_group_name_H-M   'P 1'
#
loop_
_entity.id
_entity.type
_entity.pdbx_description
1 polymer ?
#
loop_
_entity_poly.entity_id
_entity_poly.type
_entity_poly.pdbx_seq_one_letter_code
_entity_poly.pdbx_strand_id
1 'polypeptide(L)' 'GWRYSKKRMGELIISDRVIFPKKPDGRPREKKFRSELKSEYMSFPTIIDDVFTAQGTAEIRELFD' A
#
# COMPACT_ATOMS: atom_id res chain seq x y z
N GLY A 1 7.96 -16.19 -11.70
CA GLY A 1 8.19 -16.82 -10.38
C GLY A 1 7.04 -16.50 -9.44
N TRP A 2 6.89 -17.27 -8.37
CA TRP A 2 5.87 -17.01 -7.34
C TRP A 2 6.35 -15.97 -6.32
N ARG A 3 5.43 -15.10 -5.84
CA ARG A 3 5.73 -14.12 -4.78
C ARG A 3 5.99 -14.79 -3.42
N TYR A 4 5.37 -15.94 -3.18
CA TYR A 4 5.39 -16.66 -1.91
C TYR A 4 6.09 -18.00 -2.05
N SER A 5 6.69 -18.48 -0.96
CA SER A 5 7.26 -19.83 -0.89
C SER A 5 6.17 -20.89 -1.05
N LYS A 6 6.54 -22.10 -1.46
CA LYS A 6 5.61 -23.22 -1.64
C LYS A 6 4.78 -23.49 -0.38
N LYS A 7 5.42 -23.47 0.80
CA LYS A 7 4.76 -23.63 2.10
C LYS A 7 3.68 -22.57 2.31
N ARG A 8 4.05 -21.30 2.14
CA ARG A 8 3.11 -20.18 2.35
C ARG A 8 1.96 -20.21 1.35
N MET A 9 2.24 -20.58 0.10
CA MET A 9 1.21 -20.73 -0.92
C MET A 9 0.21 -21.84 -0.56
N GLY A 10 0.69 -22.98 -0.03
CA GLY A 10 -0.17 -24.05 0.46
C GLY A 10 -1.12 -23.59 1.57
N GLU A 11 -0.62 -22.83 2.54
CA GLU A 11 -1.44 -22.24 3.61
C GLU A 11 -2.53 -21.31 3.05
N LEU A 12 -2.21 -20.47 2.06
CA LEU A 12 -3.17 -19.57 1.42
C LEU A 12 -4.27 -20.32 0.66
N ILE A 13 -3.94 -21.42 0.00
CA ILE A 13 -4.90 -22.25 -0.73
C ILE A 13 -5.85 -22.96 0.25
N ILE A 14 -5.31 -23.59 1.30
CA ILE A 14 -6.09 -24.30 2.32
C ILE A 14 -7.06 -23.33 3.05
N SER A 15 -6.65 -22.07 3.24
CA SER A 15 -7.45 -21.06 3.93
C SER A 15 -8.43 -20.29 3.03
N ASP A 16 -8.66 -20.71 1.78
CA ASP A 16 -9.51 -20.01 0.79
C ASP A 16 -9.11 -18.53 0.57
N ARG A 17 -7.80 -18.23 0.66
CA ARG A 17 -7.24 -16.88 0.48
C ARG A 17 -6.67 -16.65 -0.91
N VAL A 18 -7.04 -17.48 -1.89
CA VAL A 18 -6.54 -17.40 -3.26
C VAL A 18 -7.71 -17.37 -4.23
N ILE A 19 -7.75 -16.34 -5.07
CA ILE A 19 -8.69 -16.24 -6.18
C ILE A 19 -8.02 -16.85 -7.40
N PHE A 20 -8.56 -17.99 -7.85
CA PHE A 20 -8.14 -18.64 -9.08
C PHE A 20 -8.92 -18.08 -10.27
N PRO A 21 -8.22 -17.67 -11.35
CA PRO A 21 -8.87 -17.21 -12.56
C PRO A 21 -9.55 -18.36 -13.29
N LYS A 22 -10.61 -18.05 -14.06
CA LYS A 22 -11.30 -19.05 -14.91
C LYS A 22 -10.42 -19.58 -16.04
N LYS A 23 -9.48 -18.76 -16.53
CA LYS A 23 -8.57 -19.15 -17.61
C LYS A 23 -7.34 -19.86 -17.04
N PRO A 24 -6.85 -20.93 -17.69
CA PRO A 24 -5.71 -21.71 -17.20
C PRO A 24 -4.38 -20.92 -17.21
N ASP A 25 -4.27 -19.89 -18.04
CA ASP A 25 -3.11 -18.99 -18.13
C ASP A 25 -3.19 -17.79 -17.16
N GLY A 26 -4.31 -17.64 -16.46
CA GLY A 26 -4.52 -16.54 -15.55
C GLY A 26 -3.64 -16.63 -14.31
N ARG A 27 -3.28 -15.46 -13.75
CA ARG A 27 -2.48 -15.38 -12.52
C ARG A 27 -3.37 -15.49 -11.28
N PRO A 28 -3.14 -16.45 -10.37
CA PRO A 28 -3.81 -16.48 -9.08
C PRO A 28 -3.50 -15.22 -8.27
N ARG A 29 -4.48 -14.71 -7.54
CA ARG A 29 -4.35 -13.50 -6.72
C ARG A 29 -4.70 -13.80 -5.27
N GLU A 30 -4.04 -13.12 -4.34
CA GLU A 30 -4.41 -13.20 -2.93
C GLU A 30 -5.75 -12.48 -2.69
N LYS A 31 -6.69 -13.15 -2.02
CA LYS A 31 -7.96 -12.60 -1.56
C LYS A 31 -7.69 -11.78 -0.30
N LYS A 32 -7.85 -10.46 -0.39
CA LYS A 32 -7.72 -9.53 0.75
C LYS A 32 -9.10 -9.14 1.24
N PHE A 33 -9.31 -9.16 2.56
CA PHE A 33 -10.57 -8.76 3.18
C PHE A 33 -10.48 -7.32 3.69
N ARG A 34 -11.57 -6.56 3.57
CA ARG A 34 -11.61 -5.16 4.03
C ARG A 34 -11.40 -5.05 5.54
N SER A 35 -11.88 -6.03 6.31
CA SER A 35 -11.67 -6.11 7.76
C SER A 35 -10.21 -6.31 8.20
N GLU A 36 -9.33 -6.71 7.27
CA GLU A 36 -7.90 -6.92 7.55
C GLU A 36 -7.02 -5.73 7.13
N LEU A 37 -7.64 -4.68 6.59
CA LEU A 37 -6.92 -3.46 6.24
C LEU A 37 -6.52 -2.72 7.52
N LYS A 38 -5.22 -2.45 7.69
CA LYS A 38 -4.71 -1.67 8.82
C LYS A 38 -5.07 -0.19 8.75
N SER A 39 -5.36 0.29 7.54
CA SER A 39 -5.82 1.65 7.26
C SER A 39 -6.83 1.56 6.14
N GLU A 40 -7.93 2.32 6.29
CA GLU A 40 -8.94 2.45 5.23
C GLU A 40 -8.40 3.25 4.03
N TYR A 41 -7.44 4.14 4.28
CA TYR A 41 -6.82 4.98 3.27
C TYR A 41 -5.36 4.55 3.05
N MET A 42 -4.95 4.41 1.79
CA MET A 42 -3.54 4.30 1.47
C MET A 42 -2.88 5.66 1.70
N SER A 43 -1.80 5.70 2.47
CA SER A 43 -0.94 6.88 2.56
C SER A 43 -0.46 7.21 1.16
N PHE A 44 -0.87 8.36 0.63
CA PHE A 44 -0.32 8.86 -0.61
C PHE A 44 1.10 9.35 -0.32
N PRO A 45 2.10 8.94 -1.12
CA PRO A 45 3.41 9.57 -1.04
C PRO A 45 3.26 11.01 -1.51
N THR A 46 3.34 11.97 -0.60
CA THR A 46 3.36 13.39 -0.94
C THR A 46 4.78 13.78 -1.30
N ILE A 47 4.95 14.40 -2.47
CA ILE A 47 6.17 15.13 -2.82
C ILE A 47 5.86 16.60 -2.56
N ILE A 48 6.72 17.27 -1.80
CA ILE A 48 6.61 18.71 -1.56
C ILE A 48 7.44 19.39 -2.65
N ASP A 49 6.76 19.91 -3.69
CA ASP A 49 7.44 20.53 -4.84
C ASP A 49 7.60 22.06 -4.70
N ASP A 50 6.64 22.73 -4.06
CA ASP A 50 6.53 24.21 -4.08
C ASP A 50 6.74 24.90 -2.72
N VAL A 51 6.86 24.12 -1.63
CA VAL A 51 7.04 24.65 -0.28
C VAL A 51 8.42 24.32 0.26
N PHE A 52 9.20 25.36 0.55
CA PHE A 52 10.57 25.27 1.05
C PHE A 52 10.65 25.69 2.52
N THR A 53 11.62 25.14 3.25
CA THR A 53 11.89 25.50 4.65
C THR A 53 12.16 26.99 4.85
N ALA A 54 12.68 27.67 3.82
CA ALA A 54 12.92 29.11 3.83
C ALA A 54 11.64 29.96 3.96
N GLN A 55 10.51 29.51 3.39
CA GLN A 55 9.23 30.22 3.52
C GLN A 55 8.78 30.24 4.98
N GLY A 56 8.93 29.12 5.70
CA GLY A 56 8.62 29.08 7.13
C GLY A 56 9.49 30.03 7.98
N THR A 57 10.75 30.26 7.58
CA THR A 57 11.61 31.25 8.27
C THR A 57 11.16 32.68 7.99
N ALA A 58 10.70 32.96 6.76
CA ALA A 58 10.18 34.27 6.39
C ALA A 58 8.87 34.59 7.12
N GLU A 59 7.93 33.65 7.15
CA GLU A 59 6.63 33.81 7.85
C GLU A 59 6.82 34.07 9.35
N ILE A 60 7.74 33.34 10.00
CA ILE A 60 8.02 33.54 11.43
C ILE A 60 8.62 34.92 11.69
N ARG A 61 9.50 35.43 10.82
CA ARG A 61 10.01 36.81 10.97
C ARG A 61 8.91 37.83 10.81
N GLU A 62 8.07 37.70 9.79
CA GLU A 62 6.93 38.59 9.57
C GLU A 62 5.96 38.63 10.76
N LEU A 63 5.77 37.51 11.45
CA LEU A 63 4.84 37.44 12.58
C LEU A 63 5.38 38.08 13.88
N PHE A 64 6.71 38.20 14.02
CA PHE A 64 7.36 38.53 15.30
C PHE A 64 8.36 39.70 15.25
N ASP A 65 8.68 40.25 14.07
CA ASP A 65 9.40 41.52 13.88
C ASP A 65 8.43 42.69 13.66
#